data_AF-A0AA42Z8I4-F1
#
_entry.id   AF-A0AA42Z8I4-F1
#
_cell.length_a   1.000
_cell.length_b   1.000
_cell.length_c   1.000
_cell.angle_alpha   90.00
_cell.angle_beta   90.00
_cell.angle_gamma   90.00
#
_symmetry.space_group_name_H-M   'P 1'
#
loop_
_entity.id
_entity.type
_entity.pdbx_description
1 polymer ?
#
loop_
_entity_poly.entity_id
_entity_poly.type
_entity_poly.pdbx_seq_one_letter_code
_entity_poly.pdbx_strand_id
1 'polypeptide(L)'
;MSDERHSDAPRDLLRDVLANTSGSPCTQAEERLPAFVDGELLGMDHQLVHRHARACQDCGPLIVALNRLQEALPPLADLSPGPGFAAHVYAATSRSQTPLRPRGIRDFLQGLGQLRRRPRLHLEAGYLGAVVIWLLVLAPFAPMRELPGTVASFFDTQEQHSLPRQAEQVWQVTGEAGIESVRNLTDRIERRVEQSAPARDTLDRNYHSLREAVQDQDPQRSGEALNGMGDGLEGIWQAMTGQADGRDDNDDSEDNDAEAGSSRPLRTPLNEWL
;
A
#
# COMPACT_ATOMS: atom_id res chain seq x y z
N MET A 1 19.58 -4.32 55.15
CA MET A 1 18.48 -4.23 54.17
C MET A 1 19.01 -3.39 53.02
N SER A 2 19.73 -4.05 52.11
CA SER A 2 20.37 -3.41 50.96
C SER A 2 19.53 -3.70 49.72
N ASP A 3 19.32 -2.66 48.92
CA ASP A 3 18.43 -2.58 47.78
C ASP A 3 19.21 -2.97 46.51
N GLU A 4 19.16 -4.24 46.12
CA GLU A 4 19.75 -4.80 44.88
C GLU A 4 18.78 -4.64 43.69
N ARG A 5 18.35 -3.41 43.37
CA ARG A 5 17.41 -3.11 42.27
C ARG A 5 18.04 -2.39 41.09
N HIS A 6 19.24 -2.79 40.63
CA HIS A 6 19.96 -2.02 39.60
C HIS A 6 20.66 -2.80 38.46
N SER A 7 20.24 -4.02 38.10
CA SER A 7 20.94 -4.77 37.04
C SER A 7 20.09 -5.55 36.01
N ASP A 8 18.84 -5.14 35.74
CA ASP A 8 18.03 -5.77 34.67
C ASP A 8 17.74 -4.86 33.45
N ALA A 9 17.79 -3.53 33.62
CA ALA A 9 17.51 -2.58 32.54
C ALA A 9 18.33 -2.75 31.23
N PRO A 10 19.62 -3.16 31.25
CA PRO A 10 20.38 -3.34 30.01
C PRO A 10 19.99 -4.59 29.20
N ARG A 11 19.48 -5.64 29.87
CA ARG A 11 19.18 -6.93 29.22
C ARG A 11 17.88 -6.88 28.44
N ASP A 12 16.88 -6.18 28.96
CA ASP A 12 15.60 -6.00 28.29
C ASP A 12 15.76 -5.11 27.05
N LEU A 13 16.60 -4.07 27.12
CA LEU A 13 16.85 -3.18 25.99
C LEU A 13 17.60 -3.90 24.85
N LEU A 14 18.57 -4.76 25.17
CA LEU A 14 19.24 -5.59 24.15
C LEU A 14 18.25 -6.59 23.52
N ARG A 15 17.37 -7.17 24.32
CA ARG A 15 16.33 -8.10 23.84
C ARG A 15 15.36 -7.41 22.89
N ASP A 16 14.94 -6.19 23.21
CA ASP A 16 14.01 -5.40 22.40
C ASP A 16 14.65 -4.91 21.10
N VAL A 17 15.91 -4.46 21.16
CA VAL A 17 16.65 -4.06 19.94
C VAL A 17 16.85 -5.27 19.02
N LEU A 18 17.27 -6.42 19.56
CA LEU A 18 17.41 -7.64 18.75
C LEU A 18 16.06 -8.12 18.20
N ALA A 19 14.98 -8.03 18.98
CA ALA A 19 13.65 -8.36 18.49
C ALA A 19 13.23 -7.46 17.31
N ASN A 20 13.56 -6.16 17.36
CA ASN A 20 13.24 -5.22 16.29
C ASN A 20 14.15 -5.32 15.07
N THR A 21 15.45 -5.59 15.24
CA THR A 21 16.41 -5.57 14.12
C THR A 21 16.56 -6.93 13.45
N SER A 22 16.50 -8.01 14.21
CA SER A 22 16.63 -9.38 13.69
C SER A 22 15.28 -10.08 13.52
N GLY A 23 14.18 -9.51 14.02
CA GLY A 23 12.90 -10.21 14.03
C GLY A 23 12.88 -11.36 15.03
N SER A 24 11.74 -12.05 15.12
CA SER A 24 11.60 -13.16 16.06
C SER A 24 12.46 -14.36 15.62
N PRO A 25 13.19 -15.02 16.54
CA PRO A 25 13.99 -16.19 16.21
C PRO A 25 13.12 -17.35 15.71
N CYS A 26 11.86 -17.44 16.13
CA CYS A 26 10.90 -18.44 15.65
C CYS A 26 10.57 -18.20 14.17
N THR A 27 10.23 -16.97 13.77
CA THR A 27 9.95 -16.64 12.36
C THR A 27 11.15 -16.96 11.47
N GLN A 28 12.35 -16.59 11.94
CA GLN A 28 13.58 -16.90 11.22
C GLN A 28 13.89 -18.40 11.12
N ALA A 29 13.55 -19.17 12.15
CA ALA A 29 13.70 -20.62 12.15
C ALA A 29 12.69 -21.25 11.19
N GLU A 30 11.40 -20.88 11.31
CA GLU A 30 10.30 -21.35 10.45
C GLU A 30 10.60 -21.18 8.96
N GLU A 31 11.16 -20.04 8.56
CA GLU A 31 11.58 -19.79 7.18
C GLU A 31 12.68 -20.72 6.68
N ARG A 32 13.54 -21.20 7.59
CA ARG A 32 14.68 -22.09 7.29
C ARG A 32 14.38 -23.56 7.53
N LEU A 33 13.26 -23.90 8.17
CA LEU A 33 12.88 -25.27 8.48
C LEU A 33 12.78 -26.18 7.25
N PRO A 34 12.24 -25.76 6.09
CA PRO A 34 12.20 -26.60 4.89
C PRO A 34 13.62 -27.02 4.45
N ALA A 35 14.51 -26.05 4.26
CA ALA A 35 15.91 -26.31 3.90
C ALA A 35 16.65 -27.15 4.95
N PHE A 36 16.30 -27.00 6.24
CA PHE A 36 16.84 -27.84 7.31
C PHE A 36 16.39 -29.30 7.20
N VAL A 37 15.10 -29.55 6.93
CA VAL A 37 14.53 -30.89 6.74
C VAL A 37 15.03 -31.56 5.46
N ASP A 38 15.24 -30.77 4.40
CA ASP A 38 15.78 -31.26 3.13
C ASP A 38 17.32 -31.45 3.18
N GLY A 39 17.98 -31.11 4.30
CA GLY A 39 19.42 -31.26 4.48
C GLY A 39 20.26 -30.25 3.66
N GLU A 40 19.62 -29.23 3.10
CA GLU A 40 20.26 -28.16 2.32
C GLU A 40 20.93 -27.10 3.21
N LEU A 41 20.48 -27.00 4.47
CA LEU A 41 21.04 -26.05 5.43
C LEU A 41 22.37 -26.59 5.99
N LEU A 42 23.45 -25.83 5.81
CA LEU A 42 24.81 -26.23 6.19
C LEU A 42 25.42 -25.31 7.26
N GLY A 43 26.51 -25.79 7.87
CA GLY A 43 27.37 -24.97 8.73
C GLY A 43 26.65 -24.39 9.96
N MET A 44 26.79 -23.08 10.16
CA MET A 44 26.28 -22.39 11.34
C MET A 44 24.75 -22.35 11.37
N ASP A 45 24.10 -22.15 10.22
CA ASP A 45 22.64 -22.02 10.15
C ASP A 45 21.94 -23.33 10.56
N HIS A 46 22.48 -24.47 10.13
CA HIS A 46 22.03 -25.79 10.59
C HIS A 46 22.08 -25.91 12.11
N GLN A 47 23.20 -25.49 12.73
CA GLN A 47 23.37 -25.56 14.18
C GLN A 47 22.40 -24.63 14.92
N LEU A 48 22.17 -23.42 14.39
CA LEU A 48 21.25 -22.45 14.98
C LEU A 48 19.81 -22.97 14.96
N VAL A 49 19.33 -23.44 13.80
CA VAL A 49 17.98 -23.98 13.65
C VAL A 49 17.80 -25.22 14.51
N HIS A 50 18.77 -26.15 14.50
CA HIS A 50 18.70 -27.36 15.33
C HIS A 50 18.67 -27.05 16.84
N ARG A 51 19.50 -26.10 17.32
CA ARG A 51 19.47 -25.70 18.74
C ARG A 51 18.17 -25.01 19.11
N HIS A 52 17.68 -24.11 18.27
CA HIS A 52 16.42 -23.41 18.51
C HIS A 52 15.24 -24.38 18.57
N ALA A 53 15.12 -25.27 17.59
CA ALA A 53 14.08 -26.29 17.50
C ALA A 53 14.02 -27.21 18.73
N ARG A 54 15.18 -27.55 19.31
CA ARG A 54 15.24 -28.36 20.54
C ARG A 54 14.72 -27.62 21.78
N ALA A 55 14.83 -26.29 21.82
CA ALA A 55 14.45 -25.47 22.96
C ALA A 55 13.06 -24.83 22.83
N CYS A 56 12.58 -24.64 21.59
CA CYS A 56 11.31 -23.99 21.29
C CYS A 56 10.17 -25.02 21.21
N GLN A 57 9.09 -24.78 21.98
CA GLN A 57 7.93 -25.67 22.03
C GLN A 57 7.11 -25.68 20.73
N ASP A 58 7.19 -24.62 19.92
CA ASP A 58 6.43 -24.49 18.67
C ASP A 58 7.22 -25.05 17.46
N CYS A 59 8.52 -24.74 17.37
CA CYS A 59 9.36 -25.14 16.23
C CYS A 59 9.69 -26.65 16.22
N GLY A 60 9.80 -27.28 17.39
CA GLY A 60 10.09 -28.72 17.49
C GLY A 60 9.02 -29.60 16.82
N PRO A 61 7.73 -29.47 17.19
CA PRO A 61 6.62 -30.16 16.53
C PRO A 61 6.52 -29.89 15.04
N LEU A 62 6.84 -28.67 14.59
CA LEU A 62 6.82 -28.30 13.18
C LEU A 62 7.85 -29.10 12.37
N ILE A 63 9.08 -29.30 12.89
CA ILE A 63 10.08 -30.18 12.25
C ILE A 63 9.58 -31.62 12.16
N VAL A 64 8.93 -32.13 13.22
CA VAL A 64 8.37 -33.49 13.20
C VAL A 64 7.29 -33.62 12.13
N ALA A 65 6.42 -32.61 11.98
CA ALA A 65 5.40 -32.59 10.95
C ALA A 65 6.00 -32.53 9.54
N LEU A 66 7.02 -31.69 9.31
CA LEU A 66 7.70 -31.58 8.02
C LEU A 66 8.43 -32.87 7.63
N ASN A 67 9.13 -33.52 8.55
CA ASN A 67 9.75 -34.83 8.28
C ASN A 67 8.71 -35.89 7.90
N ARG A 68 7.57 -35.94 8.60
CA ARG A 68 6.47 -36.86 8.24
C ARG A 68 5.92 -36.58 6.84
N LEU A 69 5.81 -35.31 6.45
CA LEU A 69 5.40 -34.95 5.09
C LEU A 69 6.45 -35.39 4.06
N GLN A 70 7.74 -35.22 4.36
CA GLN A 70 8.82 -35.66 3.48
C GLN A 70 8.78 -37.18 3.24
N GLU A 71 8.42 -37.97 4.24
CA GLU A 71 8.23 -39.43 4.10
C GLU A 71 6.93 -39.79 3.35
N ALA A 72 5.85 -39.03 3.55
CA ALA A 72 4.53 -39.34 3.01
C ALA A 72 4.29 -38.84 1.57
N LEU A 73 4.98 -37.79 1.14
CA LEU A 73 4.76 -37.17 -0.18
C LEU A 73 5.28 -37.99 -1.37
N PRO A 74 6.46 -38.64 -1.34
CA PRO A 74 6.95 -39.38 -2.50
C PRO A 74 5.99 -40.48 -2.98
N PRO A 75 5.40 -41.32 -2.10
CA PRO A 75 4.39 -42.29 -2.54
C PRO A 75 3.13 -41.67 -3.15
N LEU A 76 2.78 -40.44 -2.77
CA LEU A 76 1.64 -39.72 -3.35
C LEU A 76 1.93 -39.18 -4.76
N ALA A 77 3.20 -38.93 -5.09
CA ALA A 77 3.60 -38.44 -6.41
C ALA A 77 3.40 -39.51 -7.51
N ASP A 78 3.47 -40.80 -7.14
CA ASP A 78 3.24 -41.92 -8.06
C ASP A 78 1.75 -42.19 -8.32
N LEU A 79 0.85 -41.63 -7.50
CA LEU A 79 -0.58 -41.76 -7.72
C LEU A 79 -1.02 -40.84 -8.85
N SER A 80 -1.46 -41.41 -9.97
CA SER A 80 -2.11 -40.63 -11.03
C SER A 80 -3.49 -40.16 -10.54
N PRO A 81 -3.69 -38.85 -10.27
CA PRO A 81 -4.97 -38.38 -9.80
C PRO A 81 -6.03 -38.53 -10.91
N GLY A 82 -7.23 -39.00 -10.55
CA GLY A 82 -8.34 -39.09 -11.49
C GLY A 82 -8.81 -37.70 -12.01
N PRO A 83 -9.58 -37.64 -13.11
CA PRO A 83 -9.91 -36.40 -13.82
C PRO A 83 -10.73 -35.37 -13.02
N GLY A 84 -11.18 -35.67 -11.80
CA GLY A 84 -11.88 -34.72 -10.91
C GLY A 84 -11.07 -34.26 -9.69
N PHE A 85 -9.89 -34.84 -9.44
CA PHE A 85 -9.11 -34.58 -8.22
C PHE A 85 -8.72 -33.10 -8.10
N ALA A 86 -8.20 -32.51 -9.18
CA ALA A 86 -7.80 -31.11 -9.19
C ALA A 86 -8.99 -30.20 -8.83
N ALA A 87 -10.17 -30.42 -9.45
CA ALA A 87 -11.36 -29.65 -9.16
C ALA A 87 -11.81 -29.79 -7.69
N HIS A 88 -11.70 -30.98 -7.11
CA HIS A 88 -12.00 -31.21 -5.69
C HIS A 88 -10.99 -30.55 -4.76
N VAL A 89 -9.70 -30.64 -5.04
CA VAL A 89 -8.65 -29.95 -4.28
C VAL A 89 -8.90 -28.45 -4.35
N TYR A 90 -9.11 -27.89 -5.54
CA TYR A 90 -9.44 -26.48 -5.71
C TYR A 90 -10.69 -26.09 -4.94
N ALA A 91 -11.79 -26.85 -5.01
CA ALA A 91 -13.01 -26.57 -4.24
C ALA A 91 -12.79 -26.66 -2.72
N ALA A 92 -11.94 -27.58 -2.25
CA ALA A 92 -11.62 -27.70 -0.83
C ALA A 92 -10.68 -26.59 -0.35
N THR A 93 -9.62 -26.27 -1.09
CA THR A 93 -8.63 -25.25 -0.72
C THR A 93 -9.14 -23.83 -0.92
N SER A 94 -10.06 -23.62 -1.87
CA SER A 94 -10.74 -22.33 -2.06
C SER A 94 -11.78 -22.07 -0.97
N ARG A 95 -12.40 -23.10 -0.40
CA ARG A 95 -13.32 -22.94 0.74
C ARG A 95 -12.60 -22.65 2.06
N SER A 96 -11.40 -23.19 2.24
CA SER A 96 -10.57 -22.91 3.42
C SER A 96 -9.84 -21.57 3.33
N GLN A 97 -9.68 -21.03 2.13
CA GLN A 97 -9.49 -19.60 1.93
C GLN A 97 -10.84 -18.92 2.16
N THR A 98 -11.26 -18.82 3.42
CA THR A 98 -12.19 -17.76 3.81
C THR A 98 -11.69 -16.50 3.12
N PRO A 99 -12.45 -15.88 2.20
CA PRO A 99 -11.95 -14.72 1.48
C PRO A 99 -11.50 -13.75 2.57
N LEU A 100 -10.20 -13.50 2.62
CA LEU A 100 -9.60 -12.48 3.46
C LEU A 100 -10.19 -11.19 2.91
N ARG A 101 -11.39 -10.87 3.40
CA ARG A 101 -12.14 -9.67 3.10
C ARG A 101 -11.16 -8.57 3.48
N PRO A 102 -10.57 -7.85 2.52
CA PRO A 102 -9.54 -6.88 2.85
C PRO A 102 -10.20 -5.87 3.78
N ARG A 103 -9.76 -5.85 5.04
CA ARG A 103 -10.32 -4.98 6.10
C ARG A 103 -9.86 -3.52 5.94
N GLY A 104 -9.34 -3.19 4.75
CA GLY A 104 -8.79 -1.90 4.39
C GLY A 104 -7.53 -2.05 3.53
N ILE A 105 -7.10 -0.93 2.94
CA ILE A 105 -5.85 -0.83 2.15
C ILE A 105 -4.63 -1.24 2.97
N ARG A 106 -4.66 -1.06 4.30
CA ARG A 106 -3.53 -1.37 5.18
C ARG A 106 -3.24 -2.87 5.28
N ASP A 107 -4.27 -3.69 5.39
CA ASP A 107 -4.15 -5.16 5.43
C ASP A 107 -3.71 -5.72 4.07
N PHE A 108 -4.16 -5.08 2.98
CA PHE A 108 -3.70 -5.38 1.62
C PHE A 108 -2.20 -5.09 1.46
N LEU A 109 -1.73 -3.92 1.93
CA LEU A 109 -0.31 -3.57 1.92
C LEU A 109 0.54 -4.50 2.80
N GLN A 110 0.02 -4.95 3.95
CA GLN A 110 0.69 -5.95 4.78
C GLN A 110 0.76 -7.33 4.11
N GLY A 111 -0.32 -7.76 3.44
CA GLY A 111 -0.34 -8.98 2.63
C GLY A 111 0.65 -8.94 1.45
N LEU A 112 0.80 -7.78 0.81
CA LEU A 112 1.83 -7.52 -0.20
C LEU A 112 3.26 -7.71 0.35
N GLY A 113 3.48 -7.41 1.63
CA GLY A 113 4.75 -7.67 2.32
C GLY A 113 5.09 -9.16 2.42
N GLN A 114 4.09 -10.03 2.63
CA GLN A 114 4.30 -11.48 2.64
C GLN A 114 4.52 -12.03 1.23
N LEU A 115 3.86 -11.48 0.21
CA LEU A 115 4.09 -11.86 -1.19
C LEU A 115 5.55 -11.62 -1.62
N ARG A 116 6.21 -10.57 -1.10
CA ARG A 116 7.63 -10.29 -1.40
C ARG A 116 8.61 -11.41 -1.05
N ARG A 117 8.24 -12.39 -0.22
CA ARG A 117 9.09 -13.55 0.12
C ARG A 117 9.03 -14.68 -0.91
N ARG A 118 8.15 -14.63 -1.92
CA ARG A 118 8.11 -15.65 -2.98
C ARG A 118 9.16 -15.34 -4.06
N PRO A 119 10.14 -16.23 -4.32
CA PRO A 119 11.23 -15.96 -5.26
C PRO A 119 10.76 -15.77 -6.71
N ARG A 120 9.57 -16.27 -7.09
CA ARG A 120 8.99 -16.07 -8.42
C ARG A 120 8.30 -14.71 -8.61
N LEU A 121 8.10 -13.96 -7.55
CA LEU A 121 7.32 -12.71 -7.61
C LEU A 121 8.09 -11.56 -8.27
N HIS A 122 9.42 -11.61 -8.31
CA HIS A 122 10.22 -10.61 -9.03
C HIS A 122 9.92 -10.62 -10.54
N LEU A 123 9.68 -11.80 -11.12
CA LEU A 123 9.33 -11.93 -12.54
C LEU A 123 7.91 -11.42 -12.81
N GLU A 124 6.95 -11.82 -11.97
CA GLU A 124 5.54 -11.38 -12.11
C GLU A 124 5.39 -9.87 -11.87
N ALA A 125 6.08 -9.31 -10.86
CA ALA A 125 6.11 -7.88 -10.59
C ALA A 125 6.82 -7.10 -11.69
N GLY A 126 7.91 -7.64 -12.25
CA GLY A 126 8.58 -7.06 -13.41
C GLY A 126 7.66 -7.02 -14.63
N TYR A 127 6.90 -8.09 -14.87
CA TYR A 127 5.90 -8.14 -15.94
C TYR A 127 4.75 -7.16 -15.71
N LEU A 128 4.15 -7.13 -14.52
CA LEU A 128 3.10 -6.17 -14.18
C LEU A 128 3.59 -4.73 -14.26
N GLY A 129 4.80 -4.45 -13.75
CA GLY A 129 5.44 -3.14 -13.88
C GLY A 129 5.64 -2.75 -15.34
N ALA A 130 6.12 -3.68 -16.18
CA ALA A 130 6.27 -3.45 -17.62
C ALA A 130 4.92 -3.21 -18.31
N VAL A 131 3.86 -3.95 -17.95
CA VAL A 131 2.51 -3.74 -18.48
C VAL A 131 1.95 -2.38 -18.07
N VAL A 132 2.16 -1.95 -16.83
CA VAL A 132 1.73 -0.62 -16.34
C VAL A 132 2.51 0.49 -17.03
N ILE A 133 3.84 0.37 -17.16
CA ILE A 133 4.66 1.33 -17.89
C ILE A 133 4.23 1.38 -19.36
N TRP A 134 4.00 0.23 -19.98
CA TRP A 134 3.53 0.13 -21.35
C TRP A 134 2.15 0.80 -21.51
N LEU A 135 1.21 0.57 -20.59
CA LEU A 135 -0.07 1.26 -20.54
C LEU A 135 0.09 2.77 -20.34
N LEU A 136 1.03 3.21 -19.50
CA LEU A 136 1.27 4.63 -19.23
C LEU A 136 1.98 5.37 -20.37
N VAL A 137 2.69 4.67 -21.25
CA VAL A 137 3.47 5.29 -22.32
C VAL A 137 2.82 5.08 -23.70
N LEU A 138 2.30 3.88 -23.98
CA LEU A 138 1.81 3.52 -25.31
C LEU A 138 0.29 3.56 -25.45
N ALA A 139 -0.48 3.53 -24.35
CA ALA A 139 -1.93 3.56 -24.48
C ALA A 139 -2.41 4.90 -25.07
N PRO A 140 -3.43 4.90 -25.95
CA PRO A 140 -3.93 6.12 -26.59
C PRO A 140 -4.52 7.14 -25.61
N PHE A 141 -4.88 6.70 -24.41
CA PHE A 141 -5.42 7.51 -23.32
C PHE A 141 -4.39 7.82 -22.24
N ALA A 142 -3.11 7.51 -22.47
CA ALA A 142 -2.11 7.65 -21.43
C ALA A 142 -1.72 9.13 -21.21
N PRO A 143 -1.68 9.61 -19.95
CA PRO A 143 -1.46 11.02 -19.64
C PRO A 143 -0.04 11.50 -19.98
N MET A 144 0.91 10.58 -20.24
CA MET A 144 2.31 10.91 -20.53
C MET A 144 2.65 10.98 -22.03
N ARG A 145 1.66 10.87 -22.92
CA ARG A 145 1.90 10.83 -24.37
C ARG A 145 2.47 12.14 -24.94
N GLU A 146 2.40 13.24 -24.20
CA GLU A 146 2.93 14.57 -24.59
C GLU A 146 4.41 14.79 -24.23
N LEU A 147 5.00 13.95 -23.36
CA LEU A 147 6.41 14.06 -22.97
C LEU A 147 7.46 13.78 -24.08
N PRO A 148 7.25 12.93 -25.11
CA PRO A 148 8.34 12.57 -26.02
C PRO A 148 8.81 13.72 -26.92
N GLY A 149 7.98 14.75 -27.14
CA GLY A 149 8.38 15.92 -27.94
C GLY A 149 9.50 16.74 -27.27
N THR A 150 9.43 16.90 -25.95
CA THR A 150 10.40 17.68 -25.19
C THR A 150 11.71 16.92 -24.99
N VAL A 151 11.65 15.59 -24.90
CA VAL A 151 12.84 14.76 -24.67
C VAL A 151 13.59 14.50 -25.99
N ALA A 152 12.89 14.38 -27.12
CA ALA A 152 13.52 14.20 -28.42
C ALA A 152 14.39 15.40 -28.83
N SER A 153 13.99 16.63 -28.50
CA SER A 153 14.79 17.84 -28.79
C SER A 153 16.07 17.95 -27.95
N PHE A 154 16.11 17.31 -26.77
CA PHE A 154 17.34 17.19 -25.97
C PHE A 154 18.35 16.21 -26.57
N PHE A 155 17.90 15.18 -27.29
CA PHE A 155 18.78 14.18 -27.91
C PHE A 155 19.31 14.62 -29.27
N ASP A 156 18.56 15.45 -30.01
CA ASP A 156 18.94 15.90 -31.36
C ASP A 156 20.08 16.94 -31.35
N THR A 157 20.39 17.55 -30.21
CA THR A 157 21.53 18.47 -30.04
C THR A 157 22.81 17.81 -29.52
N GLN A 158 22.81 16.50 -29.26
CA GLN A 158 23.89 15.84 -28.50
C GLN A 158 24.87 15.05 -29.39
N GLU A 159 25.65 15.77 -30.21
CA GLU A 159 26.82 15.22 -30.90
C GLU A 159 27.98 14.90 -29.92
N GLN A 160 28.05 13.63 -29.53
CA GLN A 160 29.22 12.74 -29.51
C GLN A 160 30.49 13.05 -28.70
N HIS A 161 30.60 14.09 -27.88
CA HIS A 161 31.81 14.31 -27.06
C HIS A 161 31.55 14.37 -25.53
N SER A 162 31.98 13.31 -24.83
CA SER A 162 32.12 13.12 -23.37
C SER A 162 30.90 12.60 -22.55
N LEU A 163 30.70 11.28 -22.59
CA LEU A 163 29.59 10.57 -21.92
C LEU A 163 29.61 10.46 -20.38
N PRO A 164 30.75 10.34 -19.64
CA PRO A 164 30.67 10.02 -18.21
C PRO A 164 30.32 11.20 -17.30
N ARG A 165 30.70 12.45 -17.65
CA ARG A 165 30.37 13.63 -16.82
C ARG A 165 28.98 14.19 -17.06
N GLN A 166 28.43 13.99 -18.27
CA GLN A 166 27.08 14.46 -18.60
C GLN A 166 26.00 13.59 -17.96
N ALA A 167 26.22 12.28 -17.81
CA ALA A 167 25.28 11.42 -17.10
C ALA A 167 25.04 11.88 -15.64
N GLU A 168 26.09 12.37 -14.98
CA GLU A 168 26.01 12.89 -13.61
C GLU A 168 25.30 14.25 -13.54
N GLN A 169 25.54 15.16 -14.49
CA GLN A 169 24.79 16.42 -14.59
C GLN A 169 23.33 16.23 -14.97
N VAL A 170 23.03 15.33 -15.91
CA VAL A 170 21.65 14.97 -16.25
C VAL A 170 20.97 14.35 -15.04
N TRP A 171 21.64 13.45 -14.31
CA TRP A 171 21.08 12.88 -13.08
C TRP A 171 20.89 13.90 -11.96
N GLN A 172 21.78 14.88 -11.79
CA GLN A 172 21.55 15.95 -10.80
C GLN A 172 20.33 16.81 -11.17
N VAL A 173 20.19 17.20 -12.45
CA VAL A 173 19.09 18.07 -12.89
C VAL A 173 17.75 17.32 -12.98
N THR A 174 17.75 16.09 -13.49
CA THR A 174 16.51 15.29 -13.67
C THR A 174 16.21 14.36 -12.51
N GLY A 175 17.21 13.89 -11.77
CA GLY A 175 17.04 13.01 -10.62
C GLY A 175 16.50 13.75 -9.40
N GLU A 176 17.01 14.94 -9.08
CA GLU A 176 16.47 15.75 -7.98
C GLU A 176 15.06 16.26 -8.32
N ALA A 177 14.85 16.78 -9.54
CA ALA A 177 13.51 17.17 -10.01
C ALA A 177 12.55 15.97 -10.08
N GLY A 178 13.06 14.78 -10.42
CA GLY A 178 12.30 13.54 -10.44
C GLY A 178 11.89 13.07 -9.04
N ILE A 179 12.80 13.12 -8.05
CA ILE A 179 12.51 12.78 -6.66
C ILE A 179 11.52 13.79 -6.06
N GLU A 180 11.70 15.08 -6.32
CA GLU A 180 10.77 16.14 -5.91
C GLU A 180 9.39 15.95 -6.55
N SER A 181 9.35 15.58 -7.84
CA SER A 181 8.11 15.27 -8.55
C SER A 181 7.40 14.04 -7.97
N VAL A 182 8.16 12.99 -7.61
CA VAL A 182 7.62 11.78 -6.95
C VAL A 182 7.09 12.11 -5.55
N ARG A 183 7.78 12.95 -4.78
CA ARG A 183 7.28 13.41 -3.47
C ARG A 183 5.99 14.21 -3.62
N ASN A 184 5.97 15.20 -4.52
CA ASN A 184 4.77 15.99 -4.81
C ASN A 184 3.61 15.13 -5.34
N LEU A 185 3.91 14.09 -6.12
CA LEU A 185 2.91 13.10 -6.57
C LEU A 185 2.37 12.30 -5.38
N THR A 186 3.25 11.87 -4.47
CA THR A 186 2.87 11.12 -3.27
C THR A 186 1.97 11.96 -2.37
N ASP A 187 2.34 13.21 -2.09
CA ASP A 187 1.54 14.16 -1.29
C ASP A 187 0.19 14.47 -1.95
N ARG A 188 0.13 14.49 -3.29
CA ARG A 188 -1.12 14.70 -4.03
C ARG A 188 -2.00 13.46 -3.97
N ILE A 189 -1.42 12.26 -4.07
CA ILE A 189 -2.14 11.00 -3.90
C ILE A 189 -2.67 10.88 -2.48
N GLU A 190 -1.85 11.21 -1.47
CA GLU A 190 -2.26 11.16 -0.06
C GLU A 190 -3.43 12.11 0.22
N ARG A 191 -3.34 13.36 -0.22
CA ARG A 191 -4.45 14.32 -0.12
C ARG A 191 -5.72 13.86 -0.85
N ARG A 192 -5.59 13.29 -2.06
CA ARG A 192 -6.74 12.72 -2.80
C ARG A 192 -7.35 11.51 -2.08
N VAL A 193 -6.50 10.70 -1.45
CA VAL A 193 -6.91 9.57 -0.64
C VAL A 193 -7.69 10.04 0.59
N GLU A 194 -7.24 11.09 1.27
CA GLU A 194 -7.96 11.73 2.38
C GLU A 194 -9.28 12.35 1.91
N GLN A 195 -9.29 13.08 0.80
CA GLN A 195 -10.52 13.65 0.21
C GLN A 195 -11.53 12.58 -0.21
N SER A 196 -11.08 11.35 -0.50
CA SER A 196 -11.97 10.23 -0.80
C SER A 196 -12.58 9.54 0.43
N ALA A 197 -12.17 9.91 1.65
CA ALA A 197 -12.69 9.32 2.89
C ALA A 197 -14.23 9.33 3.00
N PRO A 198 -14.96 10.45 2.78
CA PRO A 198 -16.42 10.46 2.85
C PRO A 198 -17.09 9.55 1.81
N ALA A 199 -16.50 9.43 0.63
CA ALA A 199 -17.00 8.55 -0.42
C ALA A 199 -16.77 7.06 -0.06
N ARG A 200 -15.66 6.74 0.61
CA ARG A 200 -15.39 5.39 1.14
C ARG A 200 -16.36 5.00 2.24
N ASP A 201 -16.66 5.90 3.17
CA ASP A 201 -17.64 5.65 4.23
C ASP A 201 -19.04 5.38 3.66
N THR A 202 -19.37 6.03 2.55
CA THR A 202 -20.62 5.78 1.82
C THR A 202 -20.60 4.41 1.15
N LEU A 203 -19.50 4.04 0.50
CA LEU A 203 -19.32 2.72 -0.10
C LEU A 203 -19.41 1.58 0.93
N ASP A 204 -18.80 1.76 2.11
CA ASP A 204 -18.78 0.77 3.19
C ASP A 204 -20.19 0.57 3.77
N ARG A 205 -20.92 1.66 4.04
CA ARG A 205 -22.33 1.58 4.47
C ARG A 205 -23.20 0.85 3.45
N ASN A 206 -23.08 1.19 2.16
CA ASN A 206 -23.88 0.56 1.11
C ASN A 206 -23.49 -0.92 0.92
N TYR A 207 -22.23 -1.28 1.14
CA TYR A 207 -21.80 -2.67 1.15
C TYR A 207 -22.41 -3.49 2.29
N HIS A 208 -22.50 -2.92 3.49
CA HIS A 208 -23.17 -3.54 4.61
C HIS A 208 -24.67 -3.72 4.34
N SER A 209 -25.34 -2.68 3.83
CA SER A 209 -26.75 -2.76 3.42
C SER A 209 -27.01 -3.81 2.36
N LEU A 210 -26.14 -3.92 1.35
CA LEU A 210 -26.24 -4.94 0.30
C LEU A 210 -26.13 -6.35 0.89
N ARG A 211 -25.20 -6.55 1.83
CA ARG A 211 -25.00 -7.85 2.48
C ARG A 211 -26.24 -8.27 3.26
N GLU A 212 -26.82 -7.36 4.04
CA GLU A 212 -28.06 -7.62 4.78
C GLU A 212 -29.22 -7.93 3.83
N ALA A 213 -29.37 -7.15 2.75
CA ALA A 213 -30.40 -7.36 1.75
C ALA A 213 -30.29 -8.72 1.04
N VAL A 214 -29.08 -9.15 0.68
CA VAL A 214 -28.83 -10.47 0.07
C VAL A 214 -29.14 -11.59 1.05
N GLN A 215 -28.82 -11.41 2.33
CA GLN A 215 -29.11 -12.40 3.37
C GLN A 215 -30.61 -12.54 3.61
N ASP A 216 -31.34 -11.44 3.55
CA ASP A 216 -32.80 -11.39 3.71
C ASP A 216 -33.56 -11.77 2.42
N GLN A 217 -32.85 -12.02 1.32
CA GLN A 217 -33.41 -12.27 -0.02
C GLN A 217 -34.34 -11.15 -0.50
N ASP A 218 -34.03 -9.90 -0.14
CA ASP A 218 -34.78 -8.71 -0.55
C ASP A 218 -34.13 -8.08 -1.80
N PRO A 219 -34.70 -8.29 -3.00
CA PRO A 219 -34.11 -7.77 -4.23
C PRO A 219 -34.22 -6.25 -4.33
N GLN A 220 -35.21 -5.63 -3.67
CA GLN A 220 -35.42 -4.19 -3.75
C GLN A 220 -34.37 -3.45 -2.93
N ARG A 221 -34.13 -3.88 -1.68
CA ARG A 221 -33.02 -3.37 -0.87
C ARG A 221 -31.66 -3.62 -1.49
N SER A 222 -31.49 -4.75 -2.18
CA SER A 222 -30.25 -5.05 -2.90
C SER A 222 -30.02 -4.04 -4.04
N GLY A 223 -31.08 -3.67 -4.77
CA GLY A 223 -31.03 -2.66 -5.82
C GLY A 223 -30.68 -1.26 -5.29
N GLU A 224 -31.29 -0.85 -4.18
CA GLU A 224 -30.99 0.44 -3.53
C GLU A 224 -29.53 0.52 -3.05
N ALA A 225 -29.03 -0.54 -2.42
CA ALA A 225 -27.65 -0.61 -1.96
C ALA A 225 -26.64 -0.59 -3.12
N LEU A 226 -26.96 -1.24 -4.25
CA LEU A 226 -26.13 -1.20 -5.45
C LEU A 226 -26.09 0.19 -6.10
N ASN A 227 -27.23 0.89 -6.16
CA ASN A 227 -27.25 2.28 -6.65
C ASN A 227 -26.39 3.19 -5.75
N GLY A 228 -26.52 3.07 -4.43
CA GLY A 228 -25.69 3.85 -3.49
C GLY A 228 -24.19 3.52 -3.59
N MET A 229 -23.81 2.29 -3.96
CA MET A 229 -22.41 1.97 -4.28
C MET A 229 -21.92 2.72 -5.53
N GLY A 230 -22.80 2.88 -6.53
CA GLY A 230 -22.51 3.67 -7.74
C GLY A 230 -22.13 5.11 -7.37
N ASP A 231 -22.94 5.76 -6.55
CA ASP A 231 -22.70 7.13 -6.09
C ASP A 231 -21.38 7.24 -5.29
N GLY A 232 -21.07 6.25 -4.45
CA GLY A 232 -19.80 6.20 -3.71
C GLY A 232 -18.58 6.04 -4.63
N LEU A 233 -18.68 5.21 -5.67
CA LEU A 233 -17.61 5.04 -6.66
C LEU A 233 -17.43 6.30 -7.51
N GLU A 234 -18.53 6.96 -7.88
CA GLU A 234 -18.48 8.22 -8.61
C GLU A 234 -17.81 9.32 -7.76
N GLY A 235 -18.13 9.42 -6.47
CA GLY A 235 -17.46 10.34 -5.55
C GLY A 235 -15.95 10.07 -5.43
N ILE A 236 -15.54 8.79 -5.35
CA ILE A 236 -14.12 8.41 -5.36
C ILE A 236 -13.47 8.79 -6.70
N TRP A 237 -14.16 8.58 -7.82
CA TRP A 237 -13.66 8.94 -9.15
C TRP A 237 -13.48 10.44 -9.30
N GLN A 238 -14.47 11.25 -8.92
CA GLN A 238 -14.41 12.72 -8.97
C GLN A 238 -13.29 13.28 -8.07
N ALA A 239 -13.11 12.72 -6.87
CA ALA A 239 -12.00 13.07 -5.98
C ALA A 239 -10.63 12.70 -6.61
N MET A 240 -10.54 11.57 -7.32
CA MET A 240 -9.32 11.15 -7.99
C MET A 240 -8.98 11.97 -9.24
N THR A 241 -9.97 12.40 -10.02
CA THR A 241 -9.74 13.20 -11.22
C THR A 241 -9.48 14.67 -10.92
N GLY A 242 -9.84 15.16 -9.72
CA GLY A 242 -9.75 16.58 -9.38
C GLY A 242 -10.74 17.44 -10.15
N GLN A 243 -11.83 16.83 -10.64
CA GLN A 243 -12.93 17.51 -11.32
C GLN A 243 -13.89 18.19 -10.32
N ALA A 244 -13.73 17.89 -9.03
CA ALA A 244 -14.41 18.59 -7.97
C ALA A 244 -13.77 19.98 -7.83
N ASP A 245 -14.61 21.01 -8.04
CA ASP A 245 -14.40 22.38 -7.59
C ASP A 245 -13.79 23.39 -8.56
N GLY A 246 -14.43 23.53 -9.73
CA GLY A 246 -14.35 24.76 -10.53
C GLY A 246 -15.64 25.58 -10.51
N ARG A 247 -16.54 25.40 -9.52
CA ARG A 247 -17.92 25.92 -9.63
C ARG A 247 -18.36 27.02 -8.65
N ASP A 248 -17.74 27.27 -7.49
CA ASP A 248 -18.45 28.08 -6.47
C ASP A 248 -17.75 29.30 -5.81
N ASP A 249 -16.67 29.86 -6.35
CA ASP A 249 -16.04 31.06 -5.70
C ASP A 249 -16.20 32.40 -6.44
N ASN A 250 -17.10 32.51 -7.43
CA ASN A 250 -17.23 33.74 -8.24
C ASN A 250 -18.54 34.55 -8.03
N ASP A 251 -19.30 34.32 -6.96
CA ASP A 251 -20.65 34.90 -6.79
C ASP A 251 -20.87 35.77 -5.54
N ASP A 252 -19.82 36.40 -4.97
CA ASP A 252 -19.99 37.26 -3.77
C ASP A 252 -19.14 38.57 -3.81
N SER A 253 -19.11 39.29 -4.94
CA SER A 253 -18.42 40.61 -5.01
C SER A 253 -19.26 41.78 -5.55
N GLU A 254 -20.55 41.58 -5.84
CA GLU A 254 -21.44 42.67 -6.28
C GLU A 254 -22.51 42.92 -5.22
N ASP A 255 -22.16 43.58 -4.11
CA ASP A 255 -23.11 44.38 -3.31
C ASP A 255 -22.38 45.02 -2.09
N ASN A 256 -21.66 46.13 -2.29
CA ASN A 256 -21.33 47.03 -1.16
C ASN A 256 -21.00 48.49 -1.54
N ASP A 257 -21.66 49.05 -2.55
CA ASP A 257 -21.55 50.48 -2.90
C ASP A 257 -22.92 51.18 -2.87
N ALA A 258 -23.62 51.17 -1.74
CA ALA A 258 -24.81 52.02 -1.58
C ALA A 258 -25.28 52.24 -0.13
N GLU A 259 -24.48 52.82 0.77
CA GLU A 259 -25.05 53.53 1.93
C GLU A 259 -24.42 54.90 2.17
N ALA A 260 -25.09 55.89 1.57
CA ALA A 260 -25.67 57.04 2.24
C ALA A 260 -24.80 57.79 3.27
N GLY A 261 -24.24 58.91 2.80
CA GLY A 261 -23.81 60.01 3.65
C GLY A 261 -24.94 60.52 4.54
N SER A 262 -24.67 60.59 5.85
CA SER A 262 -25.48 61.33 6.81
C SER A 262 -24.64 61.70 8.03
N SER A 263 -24.79 62.96 8.46
CA SER A 263 -24.33 63.57 9.73
C SER A 263 -22.90 64.13 9.73
N ARG A 264 -22.58 65.33 10.22
CA ARG A 264 -23.28 66.54 10.70
C ARG A 264 -22.14 67.55 11.03
N PRO A 265 -22.43 68.86 11.16
CA PRO A 265 -21.39 69.88 11.30
C PRO A 265 -20.90 70.02 12.74
N LEU A 266 -19.59 70.07 12.95
CA LEU A 266 -18.99 70.48 14.23
C LEU A 266 -18.66 71.98 14.17
N ARG A 267 -19.50 72.73 14.89
CA ARG A 267 -19.40 74.16 15.14
C ARG A 267 -18.71 74.37 16.48
N THR A 268 -17.62 75.15 16.47
CA THR A 268 -17.14 76.10 17.51
C THR A 268 -16.66 75.59 18.89
N PRO A 269 -15.92 76.40 19.69
CA PRO A 269 -15.16 77.62 19.38
C PRO A 269 -13.72 77.67 19.96
N LEU A 270 -13.02 78.70 19.46
CA LEU A 270 -11.93 79.45 20.07
C LEU A 270 -12.12 79.81 21.56
N ASN A 271 -10.98 80.01 22.23
CA ASN A 271 -10.70 80.75 23.47
C ASN A 271 -10.65 79.93 24.77
N GLU A 272 -9.45 79.79 25.35
CA GLU A 272 -9.00 80.51 26.56
C GLU A 272 -7.69 79.90 27.12
N TRP A 273 -6.93 80.75 27.83
CA TRP A 273 -5.73 80.51 28.66
C TRP A 273 -4.38 80.54 27.91
N LEU A 274 -3.55 81.58 28.05
CA LEU A 274 -2.69 81.91 29.23
C LEU A 274 -1.79 80.75 29.64
#